data_AF-A0A9D4G5P9-F1
#
_entry.id   AF-A0A9D4G5P9-F1
#
_cell.length_a   1.000
_cell.length_b   1.000
_cell.length_c   1.000
_cell.angle_alpha   90.00
_cell.angle_beta   90.00
_cell.angle_gamma   90.00
#
_symmetry.space_group_name_H-M   'P 1'
#
loop_
_entity.id
_entity.type
_entity.pdbx_description
1 polymer ?
#
loop_
_entity_poly.entity_id
_entity_poly.type
_entity_poly.pdbx_seq_one_letter_code
_entity_poly.pdbx_strand_id
1 'polypeptide(L)'
;YWYCNTATAAATATTTTTTTTTTTTTTSTTTTTTTTVGFHVEHCALYVETYGTTTTTSTTTTTTTTTTTTTTTTTTTTTTTTTTTTTTTSTTTTSTTTTTTTTTTTTTTTTTTTTTTTTYYYYYYYYYYYDYYYYYFYYFYYYYYYYYYYYYYYYYYYYYYYYYTTTTTTTTTTTTTTTTTTTVHMDQIYHLASPASPPNYMYNPVKTLKTNTIGTINMLGLAKRCRARLLLASTSEVYGDPEVHPQTEDYWGHVNPIGPRSCYDEGKRAAEALCYAYKKQESVEIRVARIFNTFGPRMHMNDGRVVSNFILQALQNQPITIYGQGEQTRSFQYVSDLVDGLIALMNSNYSLPVNLGNPDEYTISQFAEEILKRVGGSSKIIHKESPIDDPKKRKPDITLAKNILNWQPKVKVMNGVDKTIEYFREELRYSNLLPNNQV
;
A
#
# COMPACT_ATOMS: atom_id res chain seq x y z
N TYR A 1 6.61 -61.74 9.73
CA TYR A 1 6.44 -60.72 10.79
C TYR A 1 6.89 -59.36 10.30
N TRP A 2 6.08 -58.64 9.52
CA TRP A 2 6.20 -57.18 9.35
C TRP A 2 4.77 -56.66 9.15
N TYR A 3 4.13 -56.25 10.25
CA TYR A 3 2.84 -55.56 10.21
C TYR A 3 3.10 -54.10 9.81
N CYS A 4 2.47 -53.66 8.73
CA CYS A 4 2.41 -52.27 8.32
C CYS A 4 1.39 -51.55 9.24
N ASN A 5 1.86 -50.62 10.07
CA ASN A 5 0.99 -49.82 10.93
C ASN A 5 0.30 -48.73 10.10
N THR A 6 -1.02 -48.80 9.96
CA THR A 6 -1.86 -47.72 9.47
C THR A 6 -2.33 -46.86 10.64
N ALA A 7 -1.94 -45.59 10.67
CA ALA A 7 -2.53 -44.61 11.58
C ALA A 7 -3.78 -44.01 10.92
N THR A 8 -4.91 -44.04 11.61
CA THR A 8 -6.15 -43.34 11.23
C THR A 8 -6.37 -42.20 12.22
N ALA A 9 -6.54 -40.98 11.72
CA ALA A 9 -6.92 -39.82 12.51
C ALA A 9 -8.37 -39.45 12.18
N ALA A 10 -9.22 -39.38 13.20
CA ALA A 10 -10.58 -38.87 13.08
C ALA A 10 -10.66 -37.51 13.79
N ALA A 11 -11.20 -36.52 13.10
CA ALA A 11 -11.47 -35.20 13.66
C ALA A 11 -12.98 -34.93 13.60
N THR A 12 -13.56 -34.58 14.74
CA THR A 12 -14.96 -34.14 14.84
C THR A 12 -14.97 -32.67 15.24
N ALA A 13 -15.67 -31.86 14.45
CA ALA A 13 -15.88 -30.44 14.73
C ALA A 13 -17.36 -30.22 15.10
N THR A 14 -17.60 -29.56 16.22
CA THR A 14 -18.94 -29.17 16.67
C THR A 14 -18.99 -27.65 16.75
N THR A 15 -19.92 -27.03 16.02
CA THR A 15 -20.11 -25.58 15.96
C THR A 15 -21.44 -25.22 16.61
N THR A 16 -21.40 -24.35 17.62
CA THR A 16 -22.61 -23.82 18.28
C THR A 16 -22.66 -22.31 18.08
N THR A 17 -23.78 -21.79 17.59
CA THR A 17 -24.00 -20.36 17.37
C THR A 17 -25.18 -19.87 18.19
N THR A 18 -25.01 -18.76 18.91
CA THR A 18 -26.08 -18.13 19.70
C THR A 18 -26.18 -16.64 19.35
N THR A 19 -27.39 -16.16 19.08
CA THR A 19 -27.66 -14.76 18.69
C THR A 19 -28.68 -14.12 19.62
N THR A 20 -28.46 -12.87 20.05
CA THR A 20 -29.39 -12.10 20.89
C THR A 20 -29.49 -10.65 20.39
N THR A 21 -30.71 -10.09 20.38
CA THR A 21 -31.00 -8.74 19.86
C THR A 21 -31.88 -7.91 20.82
N THR A 22 -31.61 -6.60 20.95
CA THR A 22 -32.39 -5.66 21.80
C THR A 22 -32.47 -4.26 21.16
N THR A 23 -33.61 -3.54 21.33
CA THR A 23 -33.89 -2.24 20.67
C THR A 23 -34.57 -1.22 21.60
N THR A 24 -34.21 0.08 21.50
CA THR A 24 -34.78 1.22 22.28
C THR A 24 -34.85 2.54 21.48
N THR A 25 -35.84 3.41 21.73
CA THR A 25 -36.10 4.66 20.97
C THR A 25 -36.51 5.86 21.85
N THR A 26 -36.04 7.09 21.54
CA THR A 26 -36.37 8.37 22.23
C THR A 26 -36.40 9.60 21.29
N THR A 27 -37.22 10.62 21.57
CA THR A 27 -37.40 11.85 20.72
C THR A 27 -37.45 13.17 21.54
N SER A 28 -36.88 14.27 20.99
CA SER A 28 -36.92 15.63 21.59
C SER A 28 -36.88 16.76 20.53
N THR A 29 -37.42 17.94 20.85
CA THR A 29 -37.48 19.13 19.96
C THR A 29 -37.07 20.44 20.66
N THR A 30 -36.38 21.35 19.96
CA THR A 30 -35.96 22.67 20.49
C THR A 30 -35.89 23.74 19.37
N THR A 31 -36.18 25.02 19.70
CA THR A 31 -36.14 26.17 18.77
C THR A 31 -35.32 27.34 19.32
N THR A 32 -34.58 28.06 18.48
CA THR A 32 -33.75 29.21 18.87
C THR A 32 -33.64 30.24 17.75
N THR A 33 -33.60 31.53 18.10
CA THR A 33 -33.45 32.66 17.17
C THR A 33 -32.29 33.56 17.59
N THR A 34 -31.51 34.06 16.63
CA THR A 34 -30.36 34.93 16.89
C THR A 34 -30.16 35.94 15.76
N THR A 35 -29.80 37.18 16.11
CA THR A 35 -29.49 38.26 15.17
C THR A 35 -28.08 38.77 15.43
N THR A 36 -27.30 38.93 14.37
CA THR A 36 -25.90 39.38 14.45
C THR A 36 -25.61 40.46 13.41
N VAL A 37 -24.74 41.39 13.79
CA VAL A 37 -24.21 42.46 12.93
C VAL A 37 -22.72 42.19 12.75
N GLY A 38 -22.26 42.04 11.50
CA GLY A 38 -20.89 41.68 11.19
C GLY A 38 -20.16 42.77 10.41
N PHE A 39 -18.89 42.97 10.74
CA PHE A 39 -17.93 43.71 9.94
C PHE A 39 -16.91 42.72 9.40
N HIS A 40 -16.69 42.69 8.08
CA HIS A 40 -15.74 41.75 7.49
C HIS A 40 -14.61 42.50 6.79
N VAL A 41 -13.37 42.16 7.16
CA VAL A 41 -12.14 42.61 6.50
C VAL A 41 -11.30 41.38 6.20
N GLU A 42 -11.11 41.04 4.92
CA GLU A 42 -10.13 40.02 4.50
C GLU A 42 -8.90 40.68 3.88
N HIS A 43 -7.71 40.22 4.27
CA HIS A 43 -6.48 40.46 3.52
C HIS A 43 -6.05 39.18 2.83
N CYS A 44 -6.15 39.16 1.50
CA CYS A 44 -4.99 39.23 0.62
C CYS A 44 -5.49 39.54 -0.80
N ALA A 45 -5.14 40.74 -1.28
CA ALA A 45 -5.50 41.41 -2.53
C ALA A 45 -6.93 41.98 -2.64
N LEU A 46 -6.99 43.34 -2.63
CA LEU A 46 -8.15 44.23 -2.85
C LEU A 46 -9.23 44.24 -1.74
N TYR A 47 -9.18 45.27 -0.91
CA TYR A 47 -10.15 45.55 0.16
C TYR A 47 -11.55 45.89 -0.38
N VAL A 48 -12.57 45.21 0.14
CA VAL A 48 -13.99 45.63 0.12
C VAL A 48 -14.50 45.50 1.55
N GLU A 49 -14.84 46.61 2.21
CA GLU A 49 -15.61 46.54 3.46
C GLU A 49 -17.08 46.33 3.11
N THR A 50 -17.60 45.15 3.44
CA THR A 50 -19.04 44.87 3.38
C THR A 50 -19.62 44.94 4.79
N TYR A 51 -20.73 45.68 4.91
CA TYR A 51 -21.52 45.74 6.13
C TYR A 51 -22.80 44.95 5.89
N GLY A 52 -23.24 44.14 6.85
CA GLY A 52 -24.48 43.39 6.73
C GLY A 52 -25.09 43.01 8.06
N THR A 53 -26.42 42.93 8.07
CA THR A 53 -27.20 42.40 9.21
C THR A 53 -27.80 41.06 8.82
N THR A 54 -27.63 40.06 9.69
CA THR A 54 -28.12 38.70 9.45
C THR A 54 -28.98 38.26 10.63
N THR A 55 -30.21 37.82 10.34
CA THR A 55 -31.10 37.19 11.33
C THR A 55 -31.31 35.73 10.95
N THR A 56 -31.14 34.84 11.92
CA THR A 56 -31.30 33.39 11.74
C THR A 56 -32.23 32.82 12.78
N THR A 57 -33.24 32.05 12.34
CA THR A 57 -34.12 31.25 13.21
C THR A 57 -33.93 29.78 12.86
N SER A 58 -33.72 28.92 13.86
CA SER A 58 -33.52 27.49 13.68
C SER A 58 -34.41 26.67 14.61
N THR A 59 -35.06 25.63 14.06
CA THR A 59 -35.84 24.64 14.81
C THR A 59 -35.28 23.26 14.53
N THR A 60 -34.94 22.53 15.59
CA THR A 60 -34.31 21.20 15.51
C THR A 60 -35.15 20.15 16.23
N THR A 61 -35.41 19.03 15.56
CA THR A 61 -36.04 17.83 16.14
C THR A 61 -35.12 16.63 15.97
N THR A 62 -34.86 15.89 17.05
CA THR A 62 -33.96 14.72 17.05
C THR A 62 -34.67 13.48 17.56
N THR A 63 -34.56 12.37 16.82
CA THR A 63 -35.04 11.04 17.21
C THR A 63 -33.88 10.05 17.14
N THR A 64 -33.66 9.28 18.21
CA THR A 64 -32.56 8.29 18.29
C THR A 64 -33.13 6.90 18.51
N THR A 65 -32.68 5.92 17.71
CA THR A 65 -33.00 4.48 17.87
C THR A 65 -31.72 3.67 17.93
N THR A 66 -31.57 2.83 18.94
CA THR A 66 -30.38 1.98 19.13
C THR A 66 -30.77 0.51 19.08
N THR A 67 -30.09 -0.28 18.24
CA THR A 67 -30.26 -1.73 18.09
C THR A 67 -28.93 -2.43 18.31
N THR A 68 -28.87 -3.38 19.25
CA THR A 68 -27.66 -4.18 19.53
C THR A 68 -27.90 -5.64 19.17
N THR A 69 -27.02 -6.26 18.38
CA THR A 69 -27.05 -7.68 18.05
C THR A 69 -25.71 -8.33 18.40
N THR A 70 -25.75 -9.38 19.22
CA THR A 70 -24.56 -10.14 19.61
C THR A 70 -24.67 -11.56 19.06
N THR A 71 -23.67 -12.01 18.32
CA THR A 71 -23.56 -13.37 17.79
C THR A 71 -22.29 -14.01 18.33
N THR A 72 -22.42 -15.12 19.05
CA THR A 72 -21.28 -15.91 19.54
C THR A 72 -21.24 -17.25 18.83
N THR A 73 -20.12 -17.55 18.18
CA THR A 73 -19.88 -18.83 17.50
C THR A 73 -18.73 -19.54 18.20
N THR A 74 -19.00 -20.72 18.75
CA THR A 74 -17.99 -21.57 19.40
C THR A 74 -17.77 -22.81 18.55
N THR A 75 -16.55 -23.00 18.07
CA THR A 75 -16.16 -24.19 17.30
C THR A 75 -15.17 -25.00 18.14
N THR A 76 -15.57 -26.23 18.47
CA THR A 76 -14.72 -27.18 19.20
C THR A 76 -14.28 -28.28 18.25
N THR A 77 -12.97 -28.39 18.04
CA THR A 77 -12.37 -29.43 17.19
C THR A 77 -11.61 -30.40 18.08
N THR A 78 -12.04 -31.66 18.07
CA THR A 78 -11.38 -32.73 18.82
C THR A 78 -10.70 -33.66 17.83
N THR A 79 -9.38 -33.78 17.94
CA THR A 79 -8.57 -34.67 17.10
C THR A 79 -7.98 -35.76 17.98
N THR A 80 -8.28 -37.02 17.66
CA THR A 80 -7.69 -38.18 18.36
C THR A 80 -6.72 -38.87 17.43
N THR A 81 -5.47 -39.03 17.90
CA THR A 81 -4.43 -39.75 17.17
C THR A 81 -4.05 -41.00 17.95
N THR A 82 -4.17 -42.16 17.31
CA THR A 82 -3.83 -43.45 17.90
C THR A 82 -2.55 -43.96 17.25
N THR A 83 -1.52 -44.26 18.05
CA THR A 83 -0.27 -44.84 17.55
C THR A 83 -0.09 -46.24 18.12
N THR A 84 0.02 -47.24 17.25
CA THR A 84 0.14 -48.65 17.65
C THR A 84 1.62 -49.03 17.80
N THR A 85 2.11 -49.10 19.03
CA THR A 85 3.29 -49.91 19.39
C THR A 85 2.91 -50.86 20.52
N THR A 86 3.85 -51.64 21.06
CA THR A 86 3.65 -52.74 22.04
C THR A 86 2.79 -52.36 23.27
N THR A 87 2.57 -51.06 23.49
CA THR A 87 1.53 -50.50 24.36
C THR A 87 0.73 -49.47 23.54
N THR A 88 -0.59 -49.60 23.48
CA THR A 88 -1.46 -48.65 22.76
C THR A 88 -1.57 -47.35 23.55
N THR A 89 -1.13 -46.23 22.97
CA THR A 89 -1.29 -44.89 23.57
C THR A 89 -2.14 -44.04 22.63
N SER A 90 -3.26 -43.51 23.13
CA SER A 90 -4.12 -42.56 22.42
C SER A 90 -3.93 -41.16 22.99
N THR A 91 -3.61 -40.20 22.14
CA THR A 91 -3.54 -38.78 22.50
C THR A 91 -4.71 -38.05 21.85
N THR A 92 -5.54 -37.42 22.68
CA THR A 92 -6.66 -36.58 22.24
C THR A 92 -6.32 -35.13 22.51
N THR A 93 -6.35 -34.31 21.46
CA THR A 93 -6.14 -32.86 21.57
C THR A 93 -7.42 -32.14 21.19
N THR A 94 -7.96 -31.33 22.10
CA THR A 94 -9.15 -30.52 21.87
C THR A 94 -8.75 -29.06 21.78
N SER A 95 -9.10 -28.42 20.68
CA SER A 95 -8.94 -26.97 20.48
C SER A 95 -10.31 -26.33 20.39
N THR A 96 -10.55 -25.30 21.21
CA THR A 96 -11.80 -24.54 21.18
C THR A 96 -11.50 -23.11 20.76
N THR A 97 -12.15 -22.65 19.70
CA THR A 97 -12.06 -21.26 19.25
C THR A 97 -13.43 -20.63 19.39
N THR A 98 -13.51 -19.55 20.16
CA THR A 98 -14.74 -18.77 20.34
C THR A 98 -14.59 -17.43 19.64
N THR A 99 -15.52 -17.11 18.75
CA THR A 99 -15.58 -15.82 18.06
C THR A 99 -16.89 -15.14 18.42
N THR A 100 -16.81 -14.00 19.10
CA THR A 100 -17.98 -13.17 19.43
C THR A 100 -17.96 -11.92 18.56
N THR A 101 -19.04 -11.71 17.81
CA THR A 101 -19.26 -10.52 16.99
C THR A 101 -20.43 -9.74 17.58
N THR A 102 -20.18 -8.51 18.03
CA THR A 102 -21.24 -7.61 18.51
C THR A 102 -21.37 -6.45 17.54
N THR A 103 -22.56 -6.26 16.99
CA THR A 103 -22.88 -5.15 16.11
C THR A 103 -23.90 -4.26 16.82
N THR A 104 -23.50 -3.03 17.13
CA THR A 104 -24.42 -2.01 17.62
C THR A 104 -24.64 -0.98 16.52
N THR A 105 -25.90 -0.76 16.19
CA THR A 105 -26.33 0.23 15.20
C THR A 105 -27.17 1.27 15.91
N THR A 106 -26.67 2.49 15.98
CA THR A 106 -27.43 3.64 16.49
C THR A 106 -27.80 4.52 15.33
N THR A 107 -29.10 4.69 15.08
CA THR A 107 -29.60 5.61 14.05
C THR A 107 -30.18 6.84 14.73
N THR A 108 -29.55 7.98 14.51
CA THR A 108 -30.04 9.28 14.98
C THR A 108 -30.50 10.08 13.77
N THR A 109 -31.77 10.44 13.74
CA THR A 109 -32.32 11.34 12.71
C THR A 109 -32.56 12.70 13.35
N THR A 110 -31.86 13.70 12.84
CA THR A 110 -32.02 15.09 13.25
C THR A 110 -32.51 15.90 12.05
N THR A 111 -33.69 16.51 12.20
CA THR A 111 -34.24 17.43 11.21
C THR A 111 -34.10 18.84 11.75
N THR A 112 -33.34 19.68 11.03
CA THR A 112 -33.15 21.09 11.37
C THR A 112 -33.66 21.96 10.24
N THR A 113 -34.61 22.83 10.54
CA THR A 113 -35.08 23.87 9.62
C THR A 113 -34.49 25.19 10.07
N THR A 114 -33.69 25.81 9.20
CA THR A 114 -33.06 27.10 9.47
C THR A 114 -33.46 28.10 8.40
N THR A 115 -33.96 29.25 8.84
CA THR A 115 -34.30 30.38 7.98
C THR A 115 -33.33 31.52 8.29
N THR A 116 -32.61 31.99 7.27
CA THR A 116 -31.64 33.07 7.38
C THR A 116 -31.95 34.18 6.39
N THR A 117 -31.99 35.41 6.88
CA THR A 117 -32.17 36.63 6.09
C THR A 117 -30.95 37.51 6.27
N THR A 118 -30.32 37.93 5.16
CA THR A 118 -29.12 38.81 5.19
C THR A 118 -29.28 39.99 4.23
N THR A 119 -28.92 41.18 4.70
CA THR A 119 -28.89 42.42 3.90
C THR A 119 -27.44 42.91 3.75
N TYR A 120 -27.01 43.28 2.54
CA TYR A 120 -25.62 43.67 2.23
C TYR A 120 -25.50 45.12 1.72
N TYR A 121 -24.43 45.80 2.12
CA TYR A 121 -24.00 47.14 1.65
C TYR A 121 -22.59 47.09 1.04
N TYR A 122 -22.37 47.69 -0.14
CA TYR A 122 -21.10 47.63 -0.88
C TYR A 122 -20.47 49.02 -1.14
N TYR A 123 -19.13 49.06 -1.06
CA TYR A 123 -18.26 50.21 -1.34
C TYR A 123 -17.16 49.80 -2.34
N TYR A 124 -16.93 50.55 -3.42
CA TYR A 124 -15.93 50.23 -4.45
C TYR A 124 -14.78 51.26 -4.51
N TYR A 125 -13.55 50.77 -4.71
CA TYR A 125 -12.35 51.56 -5.03
C TYR A 125 -11.70 51.06 -6.32
N TYR A 126 -11.27 51.96 -7.21
CA TYR A 126 -10.55 51.63 -8.43
C TYR A 126 -9.08 52.09 -8.35
N TYR A 127 -8.15 51.22 -8.74
CA TYR A 127 -6.72 51.53 -8.90
C TYR A 127 -6.34 51.42 -10.39
N TYR A 128 -5.67 52.43 -10.95
CA TYR A 128 -5.07 52.40 -12.29
C TYR A 128 -3.53 52.40 -12.17
N TYR A 129 -2.86 51.52 -12.91
CA TYR A 129 -1.41 51.53 -13.12
C TYR A 129 -1.11 52.06 -14.54
N TYR A 130 -0.19 53.02 -14.66
CA TYR A 130 0.34 53.48 -15.95
C TYR A 130 1.86 53.28 -15.97
N ASP A 131 2.36 52.46 -16.89
CA ASP A 131 3.79 52.37 -17.21
C ASP A 131 4.16 53.46 -18.22
N TYR A 132 5.23 54.22 -17.96
CA TYR A 132 5.82 55.16 -18.93
C TYR A 132 7.32 54.88 -19.09
N TYR A 133 7.72 54.43 -20.29
CA TYR A 133 9.10 54.41 -20.77
C TYR A 133 9.52 55.79 -21.28
N TYR A 134 10.70 56.31 -20.90
CA TYR A 134 11.36 57.40 -21.64
C TYR A 134 12.90 57.30 -21.67
N TYR A 135 13.43 57.60 -22.87
CA TYR A 135 14.82 57.75 -23.29
C TYR A 135 15.59 58.86 -22.53
N TYR A 136 16.91 58.73 -22.41
CA TYR A 136 17.81 59.85 -22.03
C TYR A 136 18.76 60.24 -23.17
N PHE A 137 18.80 61.55 -23.47
CA PHE A 137 19.87 62.25 -24.19
C PHE A 137 20.65 63.14 -23.21
N TYR A 138 21.96 62.87 -23.10
CA TYR A 138 23.13 63.75 -22.89
C TYR A 138 23.19 64.93 -21.89
N TYR A 139 24.34 64.90 -21.18
CA TYR A 139 25.33 65.96 -20.83
C TYR A 139 25.37 66.66 -19.44
N PHE A 140 26.50 66.38 -18.76
CA PHE A 140 27.45 67.25 -18.03
C PHE A 140 27.37 67.53 -16.50
N TYR A 141 28.53 67.25 -15.87
CA TYR A 141 29.22 67.82 -14.69
C TYR A 141 28.84 67.46 -13.24
N TYR A 142 29.70 66.61 -12.67
CA TYR A 142 30.42 66.66 -11.36
C TYR A 142 29.72 66.48 -9.99
N TYR A 143 30.48 65.72 -9.17
CA TYR A 143 30.55 65.55 -7.71
C TYR A 143 29.81 64.39 -7.02
N TYR A 144 30.66 63.63 -6.30
CA TYR A 144 30.44 62.51 -5.38
C TYR A 144 29.33 62.74 -4.35
N TYR A 145 28.50 61.71 -4.08
CA TYR A 145 28.45 60.94 -2.81
C TYR A 145 27.28 59.93 -2.82
N TYR A 146 27.51 58.77 -2.21
CA TYR A 146 26.59 57.64 -1.99
C TYR A 146 25.23 58.05 -1.37
N TYR A 147 24.10 57.59 -1.92
CA TYR A 147 22.84 57.37 -1.18
C TYR A 147 21.95 56.30 -1.84
N TYR A 148 21.43 55.38 -1.01
CA TYR A 148 20.38 54.40 -1.30
C TYR A 148 19.10 55.10 -1.80
N TYR A 149 18.48 54.60 -2.88
CA TYR A 149 17.17 55.08 -3.34
C TYR A 149 16.07 54.02 -3.14
N TYR A 150 15.10 54.37 -2.29
CA TYR A 150 13.76 53.78 -2.20
C TYR A 150 12.84 54.49 -3.20
N TYR A 151 12.04 53.74 -3.97
CA TYR A 151 10.99 54.29 -4.82
C TYR A 151 9.71 54.54 -4.01
N TYR A 152 9.09 55.72 -4.18
CA TYR A 152 7.76 56.08 -3.67
C TYR A 152 6.78 56.31 -4.83
N TYR A 153 5.59 55.72 -4.75
CA TYR A 153 4.44 55.99 -5.63
C TYR A 153 3.31 56.66 -4.82
N TYR A 154 2.64 57.66 -5.40
CA TYR A 154 1.48 58.35 -4.80
C TYR A 154 0.17 57.97 -5.53
N TYR A 155 -0.93 57.78 -4.78
CA TYR A 155 -2.28 57.42 -5.28
C TYR A 155 -3.34 58.44 -4.83
N TYR A 156 -4.38 58.66 -5.64
CA TYR A 156 -5.60 59.43 -5.31
C TYR A 156 -6.89 58.61 -5.59
N TYR A 157 -7.99 58.86 -4.85
CA TYR A 157 -9.23 58.05 -4.81
C TYR A 157 -10.54 58.85 -4.99
N TYR A 158 -11.60 58.21 -5.53
CA TYR A 158 -13.02 58.68 -5.57
C TYR A 158 -14.02 57.52 -5.31
N TYR A 159 -15.29 57.81 -4.90
CA TYR A 159 -16.26 56.88 -4.25
C TYR A 159 -17.69 56.82 -4.87
N TYR A 160 -18.37 55.65 -4.84
CA TYR A 160 -19.82 55.41 -5.14
C TYR A 160 -20.46 54.25 -4.32
N TYR A 161 -21.81 54.18 -4.16
CA TYR A 161 -22.56 53.27 -3.22
C TYR A 161 -23.77 52.49 -3.81
N TYR A 162 -24.03 51.22 -3.37
CA TYR A 162 -25.24 50.38 -3.68
C TYR A 162 -25.62 49.35 -2.56
N TYR A 163 -26.89 48.85 -2.48
CA TYR A 163 -27.35 47.79 -1.53
C TYR A 163 -28.43 46.81 -2.08
N TYR A 164 -28.52 45.58 -1.53
CA TYR A 164 -29.60 44.58 -1.78
C TYR A 164 -29.77 43.53 -0.63
N THR A 165 -30.92 42.84 -0.57
CA THR A 165 -31.28 41.84 0.48
C THR A 165 -31.61 40.47 -0.09
N THR A 166 -31.20 39.39 0.58
CA THR A 166 -31.55 37.99 0.23
C THR A 166 -32.06 37.20 1.44
N THR A 167 -33.08 36.36 1.22
CA THR A 167 -33.62 35.42 2.23
C THR A 167 -33.53 34.00 1.71
N THR A 168 -33.07 33.08 2.55
CA THR A 168 -32.95 31.66 2.19
C THR A 168 -33.47 30.80 3.34
N THR A 169 -34.34 29.85 3.01
CA THR A 169 -34.83 28.84 3.95
C THR A 169 -34.29 27.48 3.54
N THR A 170 -33.58 26.83 4.45
CA THR A 170 -32.98 25.51 4.20
C THR A 170 -33.48 24.53 5.25
N THR A 171 -34.12 23.46 4.79
CA THR A 171 -34.47 22.32 5.65
C THR A 171 -33.46 21.22 5.39
N THR A 172 -32.73 20.83 6.43
CA THR A 172 -31.74 19.74 6.34
C THR A 172 -32.17 18.62 7.26
N THR A 173 -32.40 17.45 6.68
CA THR A 173 -32.61 16.20 7.43
C THR A 173 -31.33 15.39 7.38
N THR A 174 -30.70 15.16 8.52
CA THR A 174 -29.50 14.34 8.62
C THR A 174 -29.81 13.08 9.42
N THR A 175 -29.70 11.93 8.75
CA THR A 175 -29.76 10.62 9.38
C THR A 175 -28.34 10.11 9.57
N THR A 176 -27.88 10.04 10.81
CA THR A 176 -26.57 9.49 11.17
C THR A 176 -26.77 8.07 11.71
N THR A 177 -26.36 7.08 10.93
CA THR A 177 -26.27 5.69 11.38
C THR A 177 -24.85 5.42 11.85
N THR A 178 -24.63 5.34 13.15
CA THR A 178 -23.36 4.91 13.73
C THR A 178 -23.39 3.40 13.87
N THR A 179 -22.73 2.72 12.93
CA THR A 179 -22.40 1.29 13.02
C THR A 179 -21.07 1.17 13.76
N THR A 180 -21.05 0.61 14.96
CA THR A 180 -19.78 0.28 15.63
C THR A 180 -19.16 -0.88 14.86
N THR A 181 -18.16 -0.58 14.04
CA THR A 181 -17.41 -1.58 13.29
C THR A 181 -16.47 -2.29 14.25
N THR A 182 -16.42 -3.62 14.24
CA THR A 182 -15.43 -4.41 14.99
C THR A 182 -14.04 -3.85 14.69
N THR A 183 -13.38 -3.29 15.71
CA THR A 183 -12.00 -2.86 15.62
C THR A 183 -11.14 -4.10 15.44
N VAL A 184 -10.66 -4.30 14.22
CA VAL A 184 -9.71 -5.37 13.90
C VAL A 184 -8.40 -5.03 14.62
N HIS A 185 -8.15 -5.64 15.77
CA HIS A 185 -6.90 -5.54 16.50
C HIS A 185 -5.85 -6.41 15.82
N MET A 186 -4.72 -5.81 15.44
CA MET A 186 -3.62 -6.47 14.75
C MET A 186 -2.32 -6.03 15.39
N ASP A 187 -1.49 -6.99 15.79
CA ASP A 187 -0.19 -6.69 16.39
C ASP A 187 0.90 -6.50 15.31
N GLN A 188 0.77 -7.22 14.19
CA GLN A 188 1.73 -7.21 13.08
C GLN A 188 1.03 -7.21 11.72
N ILE A 189 1.54 -6.42 10.77
CA ILE A 189 1.04 -6.32 9.40
C ILE A 189 2.19 -6.62 8.43
N TYR A 190 2.06 -7.68 7.64
CA TYR A 190 2.96 -7.96 6.52
C TYR A 190 2.34 -7.42 5.22
N HIS A 191 2.77 -6.23 4.79
CA HIS A 191 2.23 -5.54 3.63
C HIS A 191 2.92 -5.99 2.34
N LEU A 192 2.42 -7.10 1.76
CA LEU A 192 2.92 -7.72 0.52
C LEU A 192 2.07 -7.40 -0.71
N ALA A 193 0.95 -6.69 -0.55
CA ALA A 193 -0.02 -6.46 -1.62
C ALA A 193 0.54 -5.51 -2.70
N SER A 194 0.99 -6.07 -3.82
CA SER A 194 1.41 -5.34 -5.02
C SER A 194 1.57 -6.31 -6.20
N PRO A 195 1.20 -5.94 -7.45
CA PRO A 195 1.61 -6.71 -8.62
C PRO A 195 3.14 -6.76 -8.72
N ALA A 196 3.72 -7.95 -8.88
CA ALA A 196 5.17 -8.14 -8.71
C ALA A 196 5.94 -8.43 -10.00
N SER A 197 5.30 -9.00 -11.02
CA SER A 197 5.99 -9.36 -12.27
C SER A 197 5.85 -8.28 -13.35
N PRO A 198 6.90 -8.03 -14.17
CA PRO A 198 6.88 -6.95 -15.16
C PRO A 198 5.68 -6.93 -16.09
N PRO A 199 5.27 -8.05 -16.73
CA PRO A 199 4.09 -8.02 -17.58
C PRO A 199 2.83 -7.57 -16.83
N ASN A 200 2.67 -7.99 -15.57
CA ASN A 200 1.46 -7.72 -14.78
C ASN A 200 1.42 -6.30 -14.22
N TYR A 201 2.53 -5.77 -13.69
CA TYR A 201 2.51 -4.41 -13.15
C TYR A 201 2.52 -3.34 -14.25
N MET A 202 3.08 -3.65 -15.43
CA MET A 202 3.07 -2.76 -16.60
C MET A 202 1.74 -2.79 -17.35
N TYR A 203 0.95 -3.88 -17.23
CA TYR A 203 -0.36 -3.97 -17.86
C TYR A 203 -1.34 -2.87 -17.40
N ASN A 204 -1.31 -2.52 -16.11
CA ASN A 204 -2.13 -1.44 -15.56
C ASN A 204 -1.30 -0.54 -14.62
N PRO A 205 -0.50 0.39 -15.17
CA PRO A 205 0.47 1.17 -14.40
C PRO A 205 -0.22 2.07 -13.38
N VAL A 206 -1.40 2.61 -13.69
CA VAL A 206 -2.19 3.44 -12.76
C VAL A 206 -2.64 2.63 -11.54
N LYS A 207 -3.10 1.39 -11.75
CA LYS A 207 -3.49 0.50 -10.65
C LYS A 207 -2.29 0.08 -9.80
N THR A 208 -1.15 -0.22 -10.43
CA THR A 208 0.11 -0.49 -9.73
C THR A 208 0.50 0.68 -8.84
N LEU A 209 0.50 1.90 -9.37
CA LEU A 209 0.89 3.09 -8.62
C LEU A 209 -0.08 3.37 -7.46
N LYS A 210 -1.41 3.30 -7.68
CA LYS A 210 -2.43 3.44 -6.62
C LYS A 210 -2.28 2.38 -5.52
N THR A 211 -1.98 1.14 -5.89
CA THR A 211 -1.79 0.05 -4.92
C THR A 211 -0.57 0.32 -4.04
N ASN A 212 0.56 0.73 -4.61
CA ASN A 212 1.77 1.00 -3.85
C ASN A 212 1.72 2.31 -3.06
N THR A 213 0.91 3.31 -3.46
CA THR A 213 0.76 4.59 -2.76
C THR A 213 -0.42 4.58 -1.78
N ILE A 214 -1.66 4.66 -2.30
CA ILE A 214 -2.89 4.70 -1.50
C ILE A 214 -3.01 3.44 -0.63
N GLY A 215 -2.68 2.26 -1.16
CA GLY A 215 -2.69 1.02 -0.38
C GLY A 215 -1.74 1.08 0.82
N THR A 216 -0.53 1.61 0.63
CA THR A 216 0.45 1.79 1.72
C THR A 216 -0.02 2.83 2.74
N ILE A 217 -0.59 3.97 2.31
CA ILE A 217 -1.19 4.96 3.21
C ILE A 217 -2.27 4.32 4.09
N ASN A 218 -3.15 3.51 3.50
CA ASN A 218 -4.23 2.85 4.22
C ASN A 218 -3.69 1.85 5.26
N MET A 219 -2.68 1.06 4.91
CA MET A 219 -2.09 0.06 5.82
C MET A 219 -1.27 0.72 6.95
N LEU A 220 -0.57 1.82 6.66
CA LEU A 220 0.09 2.62 7.70
C LEU A 220 -0.91 3.32 8.63
N GLY A 221 -2.03 3.82 8.09
CA GLY A 221 -3.14 4.35 8.87
C GLY A 221 -3.78 3.30 9.78
N LEU A 222 -3.91 2.05 9.29
CA LEU A 222 -4.35 0.92 10.10
C LEU A 222 -3.32 0.59 11.20
N ALA A 223 -2.04 0.50 10.84
CA ALA A 223 -0.95 0.25 11.79
C ALA A 223 -0.93 1.28 12.92
N LYS A 224 -1.10 2.57 12.58
CA LYS A 224 -1.24 3.65 13.56
C LYS A 224 -2.42 3.42 14.51
N ARG A 225 -3.62 3.15 13.98
CA ARG A 225 -4.84 2.95 14.80
C ARG A 225 -4.74 1.75 15.73
N CYS A 226 -4.16 0.65 15.24
CA CYS A 226 -4.04 -0.60 16.00
C CYS A 226 -2.75 -0.70 16.81
N ARG A 227 -1.84 0.28 16.69
CA ARG A 227 -0.46 0.20 17.21
C ARG A 227 0.28 -1.05 16.71
N ALA A 228 -0.02 -1.46 15.49
CA ALA A 228 0.60 -2.62 14.86
C ALA A 228 2.00 -2.27 14.35
N ARG A 229 2.91 -3.24 14.38
CA ARG A 229 4.17 -3.16 13.63
C ARG A 229 3.92 -3.53 12.16
N LEU A 230 4.35 -2.71 11.22
CA LEU A 230 4.17 -2.94 9.79
C LEU A 230 5.50 -3.29 9.11
N LEU A 231 5.55 -4.40 8.38
CA LEU A 231 6.63 -4.74 7.47
C LEU A 231 6.20 -4.47 6.03
N LEU A 232 6.95 -3.62 5.32
CA LEU A 232 6.79 -3.39 3.90
C LEU A 232 7.65 -4.37 3.10
N ALA A 233 7.02 -5.11 2.19
CA ALA A 233 7.73 -5.82 1.14
C ALA A 233 8.12 -4.84 0.02
N SER A 234 9.29 -4.21 0.19
CA SER A 234 9.95 -3.44 -0.87
C SER A 234 10.67 -4.39 -1.84
N THR A 235 11.53 -3.86 -2.69
CA THR A 235 12.12 -4.56 -3.83
C THR A 235 13.52 -4.07 -4.11
N SER A 236 14.37 -4.90 -4.70
CA SER A 236 15.65 -4.47 -5.25
C SER A 236 15.51 -3.50 -6.45
N GLU A 237 14.33 -3.38 -7.05
CA GLU A 237 14.08 -2.39 -8.12
C GLU A 237 14.20 -0.94 -7.63
N VAL A 238 14.15 -0.68 -6.32
CA VAL A 238 14.40 0.69 -5.79
C VAL A 238 15.82 1.18 -6.08
N TYR A 239 16.74 0.25 -6.38
CA TYR A 239 18.10 0.54 -6.82
C TYR A 239 18.21 0.81 -8.34
N GLY A 240 17.19 0.47 -9.13
CA GLY A 240 17.12 0.72 -10.57
C GLY A 240 18.14 -0.07 -11.39
N ASP A 241 18.85 0.64 -12.28
CA ASP A 241 20.04 0.16 -13.00
C ASP A 241 21.29 0.63 -12.26
N PRO A 242 21.79 -0.16 -11.29
CA PRO A 242 22.74 0.31 -10.30
C PRO A 242 24.12 0.57 -10.90
N GLU A 243 24.74 1.67 -10.47
CA GLU A 243 26.12 2.05 -10.83
C GLU A 243 27.16 1.45 -9.86
N VAL A 244 26.70 0.73 -8.84
CA VAL A 244 27.52 0.06 -7.81
C VAL A 244 27.20 -1.43 -7.74
N HIS A 245 28.20 -2.26 -7.40
CA HIS A 245 28.03 -3.71 -7.32
C HIS A 245 28.97 -4.32 -6.25
N PRO A 246 28.46 -5.04 -5.22
CA PRO A 246 27.05 -5.34 -4.93
C PRO A 246 26.25 -4.11 -4.51
N GLN A 247 24.92 -4.27 -4.39
CA GLN A 247 24.04 -3.22 -3.89
C GLN A 247 23.83 -3.38 -2.38
N THR A 248 24.33 -2.40 -1.63
CA THR A 248 24.12 -2.21 -0.18
C THR A 248 22.93 -1.28 0.08
N GLU A 249 22.41 -1.27 1.31
CA GLU A 249 21.20 -0.53 1.66
C GLU A 249 21.35 1.01 1.66
N ASP A 250 22.58 1.52 1.72
CA ASP A 250 22.91 2.94 1.66
C ASP A 250 22.87 3.52 0.24
N TYR A 251 22.89 2.68 -0.80
CA TYR A 251 22.80 3.13 -2.18
C TYR A 251 21.40 3.68 -2.50
N TRP A 252 21.36 4.89 -3.09
CA TRP A 252 20.10 5.61 -3.35
C TRP A 252 19.34 5.12 -4.59
N GLY A 253 20.01 4.37 -5.45
CA GLY A 253 19.45 3.88 -6.71
C GLY A 253 19.59 4.86 -7.87
N HIS A 254 19.61 4.30 -9.08
CA HIS A 254 19.59 5.04 -10.35
C HIS A 254 18.36 4.57 -11.15
N VAL A 255 17.26 5.28 -10.96
CA VAL A 255 15.92 4.89 -11.44
C VAL A 255 15.39 5.97 -12.39
N ASN A 256 14.82 5.53 -13.52
CA ASN A 256 14.15 6.42 -14.46
C ASN A 256 12.70 6.69 -14.00
N PRO A 257 12.35 7.92 -13.56
CA PRO A 257 11.07 8.20 -12.94
C PRO A 257 9.88 8.23 -13.92
N ILE A 258 10.13 8.23 -15.23
CA ILE A 258 9.10 8.26 -16.27
C ILE A 258 9.18 7.08 -17.25
N GLY A 259 10.09 6.14 -17.00
CA GLY A 259 10.25 4.94 -17.81
C GLY A 259 9.06 3.99 -17.71
N PRO A 260 8.99 2.95 -18.56
CA PRO A 260 7.86 2.02 -18.58
C PRO A 260 7.69 1.22 -17.28
N ARG A 261 8.78 1.08 -16.49
CA ARG A 261 8.80 0.39 -15.18
C ARG A 261 8.53 1.31 -13.99
N SER A 262 8.56 2.63 -14.20
CA SER A 262 8.43 3.65 -13.14
C SER A 262 7.22 3.47 -12.24
N CYS A 263 6.10 2.96 -12.78
CA CYS A 263 4.89 2.72 -12.00
C CYS A 263 5.07 1.77 -10.81
N TYR A 264 5.99 0.82 -10.93
CA TYR A 264 6.37 -0.10 -9.86
C TYR A 264 7.54 0.46 -9.05
N ASP A 265 8.59 0.91 -9.73
CA ASP A 265 9.84 1.34 -9.11
C ASP A 265 9.63 2.57 -8.20
N GLU A 266 9.04 3.63 -8.74
CA GLU A 266 8.70 4.84 -7.98
C GLU A 266 7.55 4.57 -6.99
N GLY A 267 6.63 3.66 -7.34
CA GLY A 267 5.59 3.22 -6.41
C GLY A 267 6.18 2.62 -5.12
N LYS A 268 7.20 1.76 -5.25
CA LYS A 268 7.89 1.14 -4.12
C LYS A 268 8.80 2.12 -3.37
N ARG A 269 9.50 3.02 -4.08
CA ARG A 269 10.29 4.11 -3.47
C ARG A 269 9.42 5.05 -2.65
N ALA A 270 8.26 5.46 -3.18
CA ALA A 270 7.28 6.26 -2.46
C ALA A 270 6.71 5.51 -1.24
N ALA A 271 6.48 4.20 -1.34
CA ALA A 271 6.05 3.38 -0.21
C ALA A 271 7.08 3.34 0.94
N GLU A 272 8.38 3.25 0.63
CA GLU A 272 9.44 3.37 1.65
C GLU A 272 9.40 4.74 2.33
N ALA A 273 9.33 5.82 1.54
CA ALA A 273 9.25 7.19 2.05
C ALA A 273 8.04 7.40 2.98
N LEU A 274 6.87 6.89 2.59
CA LEU A 274 5.66 6.91 3.41
C LEU A 274 5.86 6.19 4.75
N CYS A 275 6.50 5.02 4.76
CA CYS A 275 6.79 4.30 6.01
C CYS A 275 7.64 5.15 6.96
N TYR A 276 8.72 5.76 6.46
CA TYR A 276 9.59 6.61 7.30
C TYR A 276 8.92 7.91 7.75
N ALA A 277 8.03 8.49 6.93
CA ALA A 277 7.22 9.63 7.34
C ALA A 277 6.29 9.28 8.51
N TYR A 278 5.57 8.16 8.43
CA TYR A 278 4.71 7.67 9.53
C TYR A 278 5.53 7.29 10.78
N LYS A 279 6.71 6.67 10.61
CA LYS A 279 7.61 6.41 11.74
C LYS A 279 8.02 7.70 12.45
N LYS A 280 8.42 8.74 11.70
CA LYS A 280 8.92 9.99 12.25
C LYS A 280 7.81 10.85 12.88
N GLN A 281 6.68 10.96 12.22
CA GLN A 281 5.58 11.85 12.63
C GLN A 281 4.63 11.19 13.64
N GLU A 282 4.38 9.89 13.49
CA GLU A 282 3.30 9.18 14.19
C GLU A 282 3.80 7.98 15.02
N SER A 283 5.12 7.80 15.10
CA SER A 283 5.77 6.72 15.86
C SER A 283 5.30 5.30 15.48
N VAL A 284 4.84 5.10 14.24
CA VAL A 284 4.48 3.76 13.76
C VAL A 284 5.74 2.89 13.69
N GLU A 285 5.69 1.70 14.29
CA GLU A 285 6.76 0.73 14.17
C GLU A 285 6.79 0.12 12.77
N ILE A 286 7.87 0.34 12.03
CA ILE A 286 8.02 -0.14 10.66
C ILE A 286 9.22 -1.08 10.49
N ARG A 287 9.15 -1.94 9.49
CA ARG A 287 10.24 -2.76 8.96
C ARG A 287 10.21 -2.67 7.44
N VAL A 288 11.35 -2.60 6.77
CA VAL A 288 11.42 -2.50 5.30
C VAL A 288 12.35 -3.58 4.77
N ALA A 289 11.80 -4.55 4.06
CA ALA A 289 12.56 -5.60 3.37
C ALA A 289 12.75 -5.20 1.90
N ARG A 290 13.99 -5.01 1.46
CA ARG A 290 14.32 -4.87 0.03
C ARG A 290 14.57 -6.25 -0.56
N ILE A 291 13.53 -6.80 -1.16
CA ILE A 291 13.49 -8.19 -1.60
C ILE A 291 14.14 -8.32 -2.99
N PHE A 292 15.10 -9.24 -3.12
CA PHE A 292 15.70 -9.61 -4.40
C PHE A 292 14.94 -10.77 -5.05
N ASN A 293 15.28 -11.09 -6.31
CA ASN A 293 14.56 -12.08 -7.11
C ASN A 293 14.36 -13.40 -6.35
N THR A 294 13.09 -13.70 -6.08
CA THR A 294 12.68 -14.88 -5.31
C THR A 294 11.82 -15.80 -6.17
N PHE A 295 12.02 -17.11 -6.04
CA PHE A 295 11.28 -18.13 -6.77
C PHE A 295 10.89 -19.32 -5.88
N GLY A 296 9.93 -20.12 -6.33
CA GLY A 296 9.49 -21.31 -5.63
C GLY A 296 8.10 -21.81 -6.09
N PRO A 297 7.56 -22.84 -5.44
CA PRO A 297 6.18 -23.28 -5.63
C PRO A 297 5.17 -22.13 -5.47
N ARG A 298 4.00 -22.25 -6.13
CA ARG A 298 2.89 -21.26 -6.15
C ARG A 298 3.18 -19.98 -6.93
N MET A 299 4.28 -19.91 -7.67
CA MET A 299 4.44 -18.90 -8.71
C MET A 299 3.39 -19.10 -9.79
N HIS A 300 2.83 -18.00 -10.30
CA HIS A 300 1.86 -18.04 -11.40
C HIS A 300 2.55 -18.59 -12.67
N MET A 301 1.86 -19.43 -13.45
CA MET A 301 2.45 -20.00 -14.67
C MET A 301 2.81 -18.90 -15.69
N ASN A 302 1.97 -17.87 -15.80
CA ASN A 302 2.23 -16.71 -16.66
C ASN A 302 2.93 -15.57 -15.90
N ASP A 303 3.73 -15.88 -14.88
CA ASP A 303 4.45 -14.86 -14.10
C ASP A 303 5.39 -14.04 -14.99
N GLY A 304 6.03 -14.66 -15.99
CA GLY A 304 6.85 -13.96 -16.98
C GLY A 304 8.29 -13.70 -16.54
N ARG A 305 8.69 -14.06 -15.31
CA ARG A 305 10.11 -14.01 -14.88
C ARG A 305 10.88 -15.23 -15.39
N VAL A 306 12.20 -15.10 -15.38
CA VAL A 306 13.13 -16.03 -16.02
C VAL A 306 13.03 -17.47 -15.51
N VAL A 307 12.93 -17.69 -14.19
CA VAL A 307 12.89 -19.04 -13.61
C VAL A 307 11.63 -19.80 -14.04
N SER A 308 10.45 -19.18 -13.91
CA SER A 308 9.18 -19.80 -14.33
C SER A 308 9.14 -20.05 -15.83
N ASN A 309 9.59 -19.07 -16.65
CA ASN A 309 9.59 -19.20 -18.10
C ASN A 309 10.48 -20.37 -18.56
N PHE A 310 11.69 -20.48 -18.03
CA PHE A 310 12.62 -21.55 -18.43
C PHE A 310 12.10 -22.93 -18.03
N ILE A 311 11.56 -23.06 -16.82
CA ILE A 311 10.99 -24.33 -16.34
C ILE A 311 9.79 -24.74 -17.21
N LEU A 312 8.84 -23.83 -17.46
CA LEU A 312 7.65 -24.14 -18.26
C LEU A 312 8.00 -24.42 -19.73
N GLN A 313 8.89 -23.62 -20.33
CA GLN A 313 9.37 -23.86 -21.69
C GLN A 313 10.04 -25.24 -21.80
N ALA A 314 10.89 -25.61 -20.84
CA ALA A 314 11.52 -26.93 -20.81
C ALA A 314 10.50 -28.06 -20.62
N LEU A 315 9.56 -27.93 -19.66
CA LEU A 315 8.54 -28.95 -19.36
C LEU A 315 7.60 -29.19 -20.54
N GLN A 316 7.28 -28.14 -21.31
CA GLN A 316 6.39 -28.21 -22.47
C GLN A 316 7.13 -28.44 -23.80
N ASN A 317 8.43 -28.73 -23.75
CA ASN A 317 9.32 -28.89 -24.91
C ASN A 317 9.27 -27.70 -25.90
N GLN A 318 9.04 -26.49 -25.39
CA GLN A 318 9.09 -25.23 -26.13
C GLN A 318 10.51 -24.66 -26.11
N PRO A 319 10.90 -23.82 -27.10
CA PRO A 319 12.20 -23.17 -27.08
C PRO A 319 12.42 -22.33 -25.82
N ILE A 320 13.55 -22.53 -25.15
CA ILE A 320 13.97 -21.72 -24.00
C ILE A 320 14.49 -20.39 -24.52
N THR A 321 13.84 -19.29 -24.15
CA THR A 321 14.12 -17.97 -24.72
C THR A 321 15.05 -17.16 -23.82
N ILE A 322 16.30 -16.96 -24.24
CA ILE A 322 17.25 -16.04 -23.60
C ILE A 322 17.17 -14.67 -24.29
N TYR A 323 17.04 -13.61 -23.51
CA TYR A 323 17.12 -12.25 -24.03
C TYR A 323 18.58 -11.75 -23.94
N GLY A 324 19.11 -11.24 -25.05
CA GLY A 324 20.53 -10.94 -25.22
C GLY A 324 21.39 -12.21 -25.39
N GLN A 325 22.68 -12.11 -25.10
CA GLN A 325 23.62 -13.25 -25.19
C GLN A 325 23.60 -14.17 -23.95
N GLY A 326 22.89 -13.78 -22.89
CA GLY A 326 22.76 -14.56 -21.64
C GLY A 326 23.95 -14.47 -20.69
N GLU A 327 24.93 -13.60 -20.99
CA GLU A 327 26.09 -13.30 -20.13
C GLU A 327 25.73 -12.50 -18.88
N GLN A 328 24.57 -11.84 -18.88
CA GLN A 328 24.10 -11.10 -17.71
C GLN A 328 23.90 -12.02 -16.52
N THR A 329 24.29 -11.56 -15.33
CA THR A 329 24.16 -12.32 -14.09
C THR A 329 22.88 -11.95 -13.35
N ARG A 330 22.31 -12.94 -12.68
CA ARG A 330 21.19 -12.75 -11.75
C ARG A 330 21.43 -13.57 -10.48
N SER A 331 20.97 -13.00 -9.38
CA SER A 331 20.89 -13.68 -8.09
C SER A 331 19.47 -14.19 -7.85
N PHE A 332 19.34 -15.42 -7.36
CA PHE A 332 18.03 -16.07 -7.12
C PHE A 332 17.94 -16.61 -5.70
N GLN A 333 16.86 -16.28 -5.00
CA GLN A 333 16.57 -16.75 -3.66
C GLN A 333 15.39 -17.72 -3.68
N TYR A 334 15.47 -18.80 -2.91
CA TYR A 334 14.36 -19.71 -2.75
C TYR A 334 13.36 -19.17 -1.71
N VAL A 335 12.05 -19.34 -1.99
CA VAL A 335 10.96 -18.70 -1.22
C VAL A 335 10.98 -18.98 0.29
N SER A 336 11.40 -20.17 0.74
CA SER A 336 11.44 -20.46 2.17
C SER A 336 12.48 -19.62 2.90
N ASP A 337 13.63 -19.34 2.27
CA ASP A 337 14.65 -18.46 2.85
C ASP A 337 14.11 -17.03 2.98
N LEU A 338 13.30 -16.56 2.01
CA LEU A 338 12.67 -15.24 2.07
C LEU A 338 11.69 -15.16 3.24
N VAL A 339 10.84 -16.18 3.40
CA VAL A 339 9.87 -16.23 4.50
C VAL A 339 10.58 -16.17 5.85
N ASP A 340 11.65 -16.95 6.03
CA ASP A 340 12.47 -16.89 7.25
C ASP A 340 13.05 -15.49 7.49
N GLY A 341 13.52 -14.82 6.44
CA GLY A 341 14.08 -13.47 6.52
C GLY A 341 13.05 -12.41 6.87
N LEU A 342 11.84 -12.50 6.31
CA LEU A 342 10.73 -11.60 6.62
C LEU A 342 10.28 -11.73 8.07
N ILE A 343 10.15 -12.96 8.57
CA ILE A 343 9.79 -13.25 9.97
C ILE A 343 10.88 -12.75 10.92
N ALA A 344 12.15 -12.99 10.60
CA ALA A 344 13.27 -12.49 11.40
C ALA A 344 13.29 -10.96 11.46
N LEU A 345 13.11 -10.29 10.32
CA LEU A 345 13.09 -8.82 10.25
C LEU A 345 11.91 -8.23 11.04
N MET A 346 10.70 -8.78 10.88
CA MET A 346 9.51 -8.34 11.62
C MET A 346 9.75 -8.34 13.14
N ASN A 347 10.35 -9.41 13.64
CA ASN A 347 10.55 -9.62 15.07
C ASN A 347 11.84 -8.99 15.62
N SER A 348 12.72 -8.46 14.75
CA SER A 348 13.90 -7.71 15.16
C SER A 348 13.55 -6.31 15.70
N ASN A 349 14.52 -5.61 16.30
CA ASN A 349 14.41 -4.20 16.69
C ASN A 349 14.96 -3.23 15.62
N TYR A 350 15.35 -3.72 14.46
CA TYR A 350 15.97 -2.91 13.40
C TYR A 350 14.91 -2.34 12.46
N SER A 351 14.93 -1.03 12.19
CA SER A 351 13.88 -0.36 11.41
C SER A 351 14.33 0.30 10.12
N LEU A 352 15.63 0.32 9.81
CA LEU A 352 16.12 0.78 8.50
C LEU A 352 15.93 -0.36 7.47
N PRO A 353 16.10 -0.09 6.15
CA PRO A 353 15.92 -1.12 5.14
C PRO A 353 16.94 -2.25 5.33
N VAL A 354 16.54 -3.46 4.96
CA VAL A 354 17.41 -4.65 4.96
C VAL A 354 17.23 -5.41 3.65
N ASN A 355 18.33 -5.71 2.98
CA ASN A 355 18.35 -6.56 1.81
C ASN A 355 18.08 -8.01 2.20
N LEU A 356 17.05 -8.61 1.59
CA LEU A 356 16.78 -10.04 1.68
C LEU A 356 16.95 -10.64 0.29
N GLY A 357 18.01 -11.44 0.13
CA GLY A 357 18.48 -11.96 -1.14
C GLY A 357 19.42 -13.15 -0.95
N ASN A 358 19.78 -13.79 -2.06
CA ASN A 358 20.90 -14.72 -2.09
C ASN A 358 22.05 -14.09 -2.92
N PRO A 359 23.27 -13.93 -2.37
CA PRO A 359 24.37 -13.30 -3.10
C PRO A 359 24.98 -14.19 -4.20
N ASP A 360 24.59 -15.47 -4.31
CA ASP A 360 25.04 -16.34 -5.38
C ASP A 360 24.54 -15.80 -6.74
N GLU A 361 25.46 -15.67 -7.71
CA GLU A 361 25.17 -15.19 -9.06
C GLU A 361 25.30 -16.32 -10.08
N TYR A 362 24.39 -16.32 -11.05
CA TYR A 362 24.39 -17.24 -12.18
C TYR A 362 24.25 -16.44 -13.46
N THR A 363 24.96 -16.83 -14.53
CA THR A 363 24.65 -16.30 -15.86
C THR A 363 23.31 -16.88 -16.33
N ILE A 364 22.56 -16.12 -17.11
CA ILE A 364 21.28 -16.60 -17.64
C ILE A 364 21.46 -17.84 -18.53
N SER A 365 22.55 -17.91 -19.31
CA SER A 365 22.87 -19.09 -20.13
C SER A 365 23.13 -20.33 -19.28
N GLN A 366 23.99 -20.23 -18.25
CA GLN A 366 24.27 -21.36 -17.34
C GLN A 366 22.99 -21.83 -16.63
N PHE A 367 22.14 -20.88 -16.24
CA PHE A 367 20.89 -21.19 -15.55
C PHE A 367 19.88 -21.90 -16.47
N ALA A 368 19.78 -21.48 -17.74
CA ALA A 368 18.94 -22.13 -18.74
C ALA A 368 19.39 -23.58 -19.02
N GLU A 369 20.69 -23.81 -19.20
CA GLU A 369 21.27 -25.14 -19.42
C GLU A 369 21.02 -26.09 -18.25
N GLU A 370 21.21 -25.61 -17.02
CA GLU A 370 21.02 -26.43 -15.83
C GLU A 370 19.54 -26.76 -15.60
N ILE A 371 18.60 -25.84 -15.89
CA ILE A 371 17.16 -26.13 -15.88
C ILE A 371 16.82 -27.19 -16.93
N LEU A 372 17.29 -27.04 -18.16
CA LEU A 372 17.02 -28.01 -19.23
C LEU A 372 17.49 -29.42 -18.85
N LYS A 373 18.70 -29.51 -18.30
CA LYS A 373 19.27 -30.77 -17.81
C LYS A 373 18.44 -31.41 -16.71
N ARG A 374 17.95 -30.61 -15.75
CA ARG A 374 17.12 -31.09 -14.62
C ARG A 374 15.71 -31.52 -15.03
N VAL A 375 15.14 -30.82 -16.02
CA VAL A 375 13.84 -31.20 -16.58
C VAL A 375 13.94 -32.48 -17.41
N GLY A 376 15.06 -32.68 -18.10
CA GLY A 376 15.32 -33.87 -18.94
C GLY A 376 14.69 -33.80 -20.33
N GLY A 377 14.43 -32.59 -20.85
CA GLY A 377 13.78 -32.34 -22.14
C GLY A 377 14.74 -32.10 -23.32
N SER A 378 14.18 -31.85 -24.51
CA SER A 378 14.92 -31.57 -25.75
C SER A 378 14.78 -30.15 -26.27
N SER A 379 14.26 -29.24 -25.44
CA SER A 379 14.05 -27.83 -25.81
C SER A 379 15.33 -27.19 -26.33
N LYS A 380 15.22 -26.48 -27.44
CA LYS A 380 16.32 -25.66 -27.98
C LYS A 380 16.42 -24.35 -27.22
N ILE A 381 17.62 -23.89 -26.94
CA ILE A 381 17.88 -22.54 -26.43
C ILE A 381 17.93 -21.59 -27.63
N ILE A 382 17.17 -20.49 -27.57
CA ILE A 382 17.11 -19.43 -28.60
C ILE A 382 17.37 -18.07 -27.98
N HIS A 383 17.91 -17.14 -28.79
CA HIS A 383 18.23 -15.78 -28.37
C HIS A 383 17.27 -14.76 -28.98
N LYS A 384 16.85 -13.75 -28.21
CA LYS A 384 16.02 -12.61 -28.62
C LYS A 384 16.62 -11.28 -28.16
N GLU A 385 16.15 -10.17 -28.70
CA GLU A 385 16.60 -8.82 -28.29
C GLU A 385 16.24 -8.51 -26.82
N SER A 386 17.15 -7.85 -26.10
CA SER A 386 16.94 -7.51 -24.69
C SER A 386 15.79 -6.51 -24.49
N PRO A 387 14.96 -6.67 -23.45
CA PRO A 387 13.98 -5.66 -23.08
C PRO A 387 14.64 -4.31 -22.75
N ILE A 388 13.91 -3.23 -23.05
CA ILE A 388 14.31 -1.86 -22.68
C ILE A 388 14.38 -1.74 -21.16
N ASP A 389 15.42 -1.07 -20.66
CA ASP A 389 15.69 -0.82 -19.24
C ASP A 389 15.78 -2.10 -18.35
N ASP A 390 16.16 -3.25 -18.91
CA ASP A 390 16.45 -4.44 -18.09
C ASP A 390 17.82 -4.25 -17.39
N PRO A 391 17.88 -4.26 -16.04
CA PRO A 391 19.12 -4.01 -15.31
C PRO A 391 20.20 -5.02 -15.66
N LYS A 392 21.42 -4.58 -15.92
CA LYS A 392 22.47 -5.49 -16.42
C LYS A 392 22.98 -6.44 -15.34
N LYS A 393 23.17 -5.95 -14.12
CA LYS A 393 23.72 -6.71 -12.99
C LYS A 393 23.00 -6.34 -11.70
N ARG A 394 22.68 -7.33 -10.89
CA ARG A 394 22.08 -7.11 -9.58
C ARG A 394 22.48 -8.24 -8.63
N LYS A 395 23.10 -7.86 -7.51
CA LYS A 395 23.62 -8.75 -6.48
C LYS A 395 23.38 -8.11 -5.11
N PRO A 396 22.62 -8.78 -4.22
CA PRO A 396 22.41 -8.29 -2.87
C PRO A 396 23.69 -8.38 -2.06
N ASP A 397 24.08 -7.30 -1.39
CA ASP A 397 24.88 -7.42 -0.16
C ASP A 397 23.92 -7.75 1.00
N ILE A 398 24.16 -8.87 1.68
CA ILE A 398 23.35 -9.34 2.82
C ILE A 398 24.13 -9.33 4.14
N THR A 399 25.26 -8.62 4.20
CA THR A 399 26.09 -8.50 5.41
C THR A 399 25.29 -7.93 6.57
N LEU A 400 24.44 -6.93 6.30
CA LEU A 400 23.54 -6.36 7.30
C LEU A 400 22.59 -7.42 7.86
N ALA A 401 21.86 -8.13 7.00
CA ALA A 401 20.92 -9.17 7.41
C ALA A 401 21.59 -10.28 8.26
N LYS A 402 22.81 -10.69 7.90
CA LYS A 402 23.60 -11.64 8.71
C LYS A 402 23.88 -11.11 10.10
N ASN A 403 24.29 -9.86 10.22
CA ASN A 403 24.72 -9.28 11.49
C ASN A 403 23.54 -8.96 12.43
N ILE A 404 22.47 -8.37 11.90
CA ILE A 404 21.35 -7.88 12.73
C ILE A 404 20.22 -8.88 12.89
N LEU A 405 20.06 -9.83 11.95
CA LEU A 405 18.97 -10.83 11.97
C LEU A 405 19.48 -12.25 12.22
N ASN A 406 20.80 -12.49 12.21
CA ASN A 406 21.38 -13.83 12.16
C ASN A 406 20.78 -14.69 11.03
N TRP A 407 20.49 -14.04 9.89
CA TRP A 407 19.82 -14.65 8.76
C TRP A 407 20.75 -14.71 7.54
N GLN A 408 20.70 -15.85 6.84
CA GLN A 408 21.25 -16.03 5.50
C GLN A 408 20.51 -17.17 4.79
N PRO A 409 20.49 -17.20 3.44
CA PRO A 409 19.91 -18.31 2.70
C PRO A 409 20.55 -19.65 3.06
N LYS A 410 19.72 -20.68 3.24
CA LYS A 410 20.16 -22.05 3.56
C LYS A 410 19.91 -23.01 2.40
N VAL A 411 18.96 -22.68 1.52
CA VAL A 411 18.61 -23.53 0.39
C VAL A 411 19.51 -23.21 -0.80
N LYS A 412 20.30 -24.19 -1.23
CA LYS A 412 21.04 -24.09 -2.51
C LYS A 412 20.04 -23.83 -3.64
N VAL A 413 20.33 -22.86 -4.50
CA VAL A 413 19.43 -22.43 -5.58
C VAL A 413 18.91 -23.62 -6.39
N MET A 414 19.79 -24.52 -6.79
CA MET A 414 19.40 -25.67 -7.60
C MET A 414 18.48 -26.67 -6.89
N ASN A 415 18.59 -26.83 -5.58
CA ASN A 415 17.63 -27.65 -4.81
C ASN A 415 16.24 -26.98 -4.77
N GLY A 416 16.20 -25.65 -4.75
CA GLY A 416 14.96 -24.89 -4.89
C GLY A 416 14.35 -25.04 -6.29
N VAL A 417 15.19 -25.07 -7.33
CA VAL A 417 14.77 -25.27 -8.72
C VAL A 417 14.09 -26.64 -8.87
N ASP A 418 14.66 -27.72 -8.33
CA ASP A 418 14.05 -29.06 -8.38
C ASP A 418 12.63 -29.08 -7.80
N LYS A 419 12.43 -28.45 -6.64
CA LYS A 419 11.11 -28.32 -6.00
C LYS A 419 10.13 -27.50 -6.84
N THR A 420 10.64 -26.50 -7.55
CA THR A 420 9.83 -25.62 -8.41
C THR A 420 9.44 -26.32 -9.71
N ILE A 421 10.34 -27.12 -10.28
CA ILE A 421 10.07 -28.00 -11.43
C ILE A 421 8.96 -28.99 -11.07
N GLU A 422 9.05 -29.64 -9.92
CA GLU A 422 8.04 -30.60 -9.47
C GLU A 422 6.67 -29.94 -9.30
N TYR A 423 6.63 -28.75 -8.68
CA TYR A 423 5.40 -27.97 -8.59
C TYR A 423 4.77 -27.70 -9.96
N PHE A 424 5.54 -27.16 -10.92
CA PHE A 424 5.00 -26.83 -12.25
C PHE A 424 4.63 -28.07 -13.06
N ARG A 425 5.31 -29.21 -12.88
CA ARG A 425 4.93 -30.49 -13.49
C ARG A 425 3.53 -30.90 -13.05
N GLU A 426 3.24 -30.78 -11.76
CA GLU A 426 1.92 -31.05 -11.21
C GLU A 426 0.87 -30.03 -11.69
N GLU A 427 1.17 -28.74 -11.71
CA GLU A 427 0.25 -27.70 -12.21
C GLU A 427 -0.12 -27.87 -13.69
N LEU A 428 0.84 -28.25 -14.53
CA LEU A 428 0.59 -28.57 -15.94
C LEU A 428 -0.29 -29.82 -16.06
N ARG A 429 -0.09 -30.83 -15.20
CA ARG A 429 -0.96 -32.01 -15.14
C ARG A 429 -2.39 -31.62 -14.77
N TYR A 430 -2.58 -30.77 -13.76
CA TYR A 430 -3.90 -30.29 -13.36
C TYR A 430 -4.56 -29.46 -14.46
N SER A 431 -3.81 -28.57 -15.11
CA SER A 431 -4.32 -27.71 -16.19
C SER A 431 -4.81 -28.52 -17.40
N ASN A 432 -4.10 -29.60 -17.74
CA ASN A 432 -4.48 -30.51 -18.84
C ASN A 432 -5.69 -31.40 -18.50
N LEU A 433 -6.02 -31.58 -17.21
CA LEU A 433 -7.17 -32.35 -16.75
C LEU A 433 -8.46 -31.52 -16.66
N LEU A 434 -8.35 -30.20 -16.65
CA LEU A 434 -9.51 -29.31 -16.69
C LEU A 434 -10.01 -29.18 -18.14
N PRO A 435 -11.29 -29.47 -18.44
CA PRO A 435 -11.86 -29.23 -19.76
C PRO A 435 -11.70 -27.75 -20.14
N ASN A 436 -11.39 -27.48 -21.40
CA ASN A 436 -11.10 -26.17 -22.03
C ASN A 436 -12.15 -25.03 -21.86
N ASN A 437 -13.06 -25.08 -20.90
CA ASN A 437 -14.21 -24.18 -20.78
C ASN A 437 -14.40 -23.51 -19.41
N GLN A 438 -13.35 -23.37 -18.59
CA GLN A 438 -13.39 -22.45 -17.44
C GLN A 438 -12.04 -21.79 -17.18
N VAL A 439 -11.75 -20.70 -17.91
CA VAL A 439 -10.87 -19.60 -17.46
C VAL A 439 -11.49 -18.29 -17.86
#